data_AF-A0A381QWC8-F1
#
_entry.id   AF-A0A381QWC8-F1
#
_cell.length_a   1.000
_cell.length_b   1.000
_cell.length_c   1.000
_cell.angle_alpha   90.00
_cell.angle_beta   90.00
_cell.angle_gamma   90.00
#
_symmetry.space_group_name_H-M   'P 1'
#
loop_
_entity.id
_entity.type
_entity.pdbx_description
1 polymer ?
#
loop_
_entity_poly.entity_id
_entity_poly.type
_entity_poly.pdbx_seq_one_letter_code
_entity_poly.pdbx_strand_id
1 'polypeptide(L)'
;MPFDMRGKNTDATNPTRDFIKKLRKKYSQISIDTYDERLTSRIAKDAILLMGKNKKYRRNKSNIDKISASIILQSYLKRNEL
;
A
#
# COMPACT_ATOMS: atom_id res chain seq x y z
N MET A 1 0.20 -4.06 -4.95
CA MET A 1 0.93 -4.16 -6.21
C MET A 1 0.94 -2.79 -6.84
N PRO A 2 2.13 -2.23 -7.09
CA PRO A 2 2.26 -0.91 -7.67
C PRO A 2 2.12 -1.00 -9.18
N PHE A 3 0.91 -0.82 -9.70
CA PHE A 3 0.63 -0.69 -11.12
C PHE A 3 0.33 0.77 -11.48
N ASP A 4 0.54 1.12 -12.74
CA ASP A 4 0.10 2.42 -13.26
C ASP A 4 -1.43 2.47 -13.41
N MET A 5 -1.98 3.63 -13.78
CA MET A 5 -3.43 3.80 -13.96
C MET A 5 -4.01 2.92 -15.08
N ARG A 6 -3.17 2.41 -15.99
CA ARG A 6 -3.54 1.51 -17.09
C ARG A 6 -3.34 0.03 -16.72
N GLY A 7 -2.93 -0.27 -15.48
CA GLY A 7 -2.64 -1.63 -15.01
C GLY A 7 -1.29 -2.19 -15.47
N LYS A 8 -0.41 -1.38 -16.07
CA LYS A 8 0.93 -1.80 -16.48
C LYS A 8 1.91 -1.77 -15.30
N ASN A 9 2.97 -2.55 -15.45
CA ASN A 9 4.07 -2.55 -14.48
C ASN A 9 4.74 -1.17 -14.45
N THR A 10 5.10 -0.75 -13.25
CA THR A 10 5.96 0.39 -12.96
C THR A 10 7.37 -0.09 -12.59
N ASP A 11 8.30 0.83 -12.41
CA ASP A 11 9.66 0.53 -11.96
C ASP A 11 9.68 -0.21 -10.60
N ALA A 12 8.66 0.00 -9.76
CA ALA A 12 8.55 -0.63 -8.46
C ALA A 12 7.94 -2.05 -8.51
N THR A 13 7.24 -2.43 -9.59
CA THR A 13 6.51 -3.71 -9.66
C THR A 13 7.42 -4.91 -9.54
N ASN A 14 8.52 -4.93 -10.30
CA ASN A 14 9.45 -6.06 -10.30
C ASN A 14 10.19 -6.20 -8.95
N PRO A 15 10.77 -5.13 -8.37
CA PRO A 15 11.32 -5.17 -7.02
C PRO A 15 10.33 -5.70 -5.97
N THR A 16 9.07 -5.28 -6.02
CA THR A 16 8.03 -5.78 -5.11
C THR A 16 7.77 -7.27 -5.30
N ARG A 17 7.71 -7.77 -6.54
CA ARG A 17 7.53 -9.21 -6.81
C ARG A 17 8.68 -10.04 -6.25
N ASP A 18 9.92 -9.58 -6.42
CA ASP A 18 11.08 -10.30 -5.90
C ASP A 18 11.14 -10.27 -4.37
N PHE A 19 10.72 -9.16 -3.75
CA PHE A 19 10.51 -9.10 -2.31
C PHE A 19 9.46 -10.11 -1.84
N ILE A 20 8.31 -10.19 -2.51
CA ILE A 20 7.25 -11.16 -2.20
C ILE A 20 7.78 -12.59 -2.32
N LYS A 21 8.56 -12.93 -3.35
CA LYS A 21 9.16 -14.27 -3.49
C LYS A 21 10.05 -14.61 -2.30
N LYS A 22 10.93 -13.69 -1.89
CA LYS A 22 11.79 -13.86 -0.70
C LYS A 22 10.95 -14.02 0.56
N LEU A 23 9.87 -13.25 0.69
CA LEU A 23 8.97 -13.30 1.83
C LEU A 23 8.22 -14.64 1.92
N ARG A 24 7.71 -15.16 0.79
CA ARG A 24 7.07 -16.49 0.71
C ARG A 24 8.03 -17.61 1.09
N LYS A 25 9.29 -17.52 0.62
CA LYS A 25 10.32 -18.50 0.97
C LYS A 25 10.65 -18.48 2.47
N LYS A 26 10.68 -17.29 3.08
CA LYS A 26 10.97 -17.12 4.51
C LYS A 26 9.80 -17.56 5.40
N TYR A 27 8.57 -17.31 4.98
CA TYR A 27 7.36 -17.61 5.74
C TYR A 27 6.41 -18.51 4.93
N SER A 28 6.79 -19.77 4.74
CA SER A 28 6.05 -20.72 3.90
C SER A 28 4.66 -21.08 4.42
N GLN A 29 4.43 -20.97 5.73
CA GLN A 29 3.16 -21.27 6.37
C GLN A 29 2.17 -20.09 6.36
N ILE A 30 2.63 -18.88 5.99
CA ILE A 30 1.80 -17.67 5.99
C ILE A 30 1.35 -17.40 4.55
N SER A 31 0.04 -17.28 4.32
CA SER A 31 -0.47 -16.84 3.03
C SER A 31 -0.05 -15.39 2.77
N ILE A 32 0.54 -15.16 1.61
CA ILE A 32 0.93 -13.82 1.18
C ILE A 32 -0.01 -13.42 0.06
N ASP A 33 -0.83 -12.41 0.31
CA ASP A 33 -1.76 -11.87 -0.65
C ASP A 33 -1.31 -10.48 -1.11
N THR A 34 -1.65 -10.14 -2.35
CA THR A 34 -1.32 -8.82 -2.89
C THR A 34 -2.58 -8.06 -3.22
N TYR A 35 -2.68 -6.83 -2.75
CA TYR A 35 -3.79 -5.94 -3.05
C TYR A 35 -3.34 -4.80 -3.98
N ASP A 36 -4.25 -4.22 -4.75
CA ASP A 36 -3.95 -3.10 -5.64
C ASP A 36 -3.64 -1.81 -4.86
N GLU A 37 -2.53 -1.14 -5.19
CA GLU A 37 -2.07 0.06 -4.48
C GLU A 37 -2.45 1.38 -5.18
N ARG A 38 -3.17 1.31 -6.31
CA ARG A 38 -3.50 2.50 -7.09
C ARG A 38 -4.26 3.52 -6.23
N LEU A 39 -3.89 4.79 -6.37
CA LEU A 39 -4.47 5.94 -5.66
C LEU A 39 -4.32 5.94 -4.13
N THR A 40 -3.73 4.91 -3.51
CA THR A 40 -3.58 4.81 -2.05
C THR A 40 -2.82 5.99 -1.46
N SER A 41 -1.73 6.44 -2.11
CA SER A 41 -0.95 7.59 -1.63
C SER A 41 -1.73 8.91 -1.67
N ARG A 42 -2.70 9.05 -2.58
CA ARG A 42 -3.62 10.19 -2.64
C ARG A 42 -4.61 10.12 -1.49
N ILE A 43 -5.26 8.96 -1.32
CA ILE A 43 -6.22 8.71 -0.23
C ILE A 43 -5.54 8.94 1.14
N ALA A 44 -4.30 8.48 1.32
CA ALA A 44 -3.54 8.69 2.54
C ALA A 44 -3.29 10.19 2.81
N LYS A 45 -2.93 10.99 1.80
CA LYS A 45 -2.76 12.43 1.95
C LYS A 45 -4.06 13.14 2.31
N ASP A 46 -5.17 12.74 1.68
CA ASP A 46 -6.50 13.28 1.95
C ASP A 46 -6.95 12.92 3.38
N ALA A 47 -6.72 11.68 3.82
CA ALA A 47 -6.98 11.24 5.19
C ALA A 47 -6.18 12.06 6.21
N ILE A 48 -4.88 12.29 5.98
CA ILE A 48 -4.05 13.11 6.89
C ILE A 48 -4.58 14.55 6.95
N LEU A 49 -5.06 15.09 5.83
CA LEU A 49 -5.66 16.42 5.78
C LEU A 49 -6.95 16.48 6.60
N LEU A 50 -7.83 15.50 6.44
CA LEU A 50 -9.09 15.37 7.20
C LEU A 50 -8.84 15.21 8.71
N MET A 51 -7.74 14.57 9.11
CA MET A 51 -7.31 14.47 10.52
C MET A 51 -6.79 15.81 11.11
N GLY A 52 -6.82 16.91 10.36
CA GLY A 52 -6.41 18.23 10.83
C GLY A 52 -4.89 18.36 11.07
N LYS A 53 -4.07 17.49 10.45
CA LYS A 53 -2.61 17.52 10.68
C LYS A 53 -1.93 18.68 9.94
N ASN A 54 -0.91 19.24 10.60
CA ASN A 54 -0.15 20.36 10.06
C ASN A 54 0.61 20.01 8.75
N LYS A 55 1.04 21.05 8.03
CA LYS A 55 1.73 20.91 6.73
C LYS A 55 3.02 20.09 6.81
N LYS A 56 3.76 20.18 7.92
CA LYS A 56 4.99 19.40 8.14
C LYS A 56 4.69 17.91 8.22
N TYR A 57 3.66 17.53 8.99
CA TYR A 57 3.23 16.15 9.13
C TYR A 57 2.73 15.57 7.79
N ARG A 58 1.96 16.35 7.01
CA ARG A 58 1.45 15.98 5.68
C ARG A 58 2.53 15.75 4.62
N ARG A 59 3.67 16.42 4.73
CA ARG A 59 4.78 16.29 3.77
C ARG A 59 5.74 15.16 4.11
N ASN A 60 5.68 14.63 5.33
CA ASN A 60 6.54 13.54 5.75
C ASN A 60 6.11 12.24 5.07
N LYS A 61 6.96 11.74 4.16
CA LYS A 61 6.72 10.51 3.39
C LYS A 61 6.47 9.30 4.29
N SER A 62 7.20 9.18 5.40
CA SER A 62 7.00 8.07 6.35
C SER A 62 5.58 8.03 6.93
N ASN A 63 4.96 9.19 7.17
CA ASN A 63 3.58 9.24 7.67
C ASN A 63 2.58 8.83 6.59
N ILE A 64 2.80 9.28 5.35
CA ILE A 64 1.98 8.91 4.20
C ILE A 64 2.08 7.39 3.96
N ASP A 65 3.28 6.83 4.00
CA ASP A 65 3.51 5.40 3.75
C ASP A 65 2.85 4.53 4.82
N LYS A 66 2.91 4.94 6.11
CA LYS A 66 2.21 4.23 7.21
C LYS A 66 0.71 4.20 7.00
N ILE A 67 0.10 5.34 6.69
CA ILE A 67 -1.35 5.42 6.46
C ILE A 67 -1.74 4.67 5.19
N SER A 68 -0.90 4.70 4.16
CA SER A 68 -1.10 3.91 2.94
C SER A 68 -1.15 2.42 3.24
N ALA A 69 -0.24 1.90 4.08
CA ALA A 69 -0.25 0.51 4.52
C ALA A 69 -1.54 0.16 5.28
N SER A 70 -2.02 1.03 6.16
CA SER A 70 -3.30 0.84 6.87
C SER A 70 -4.50 0.80 5.90
N ILE A 71 -4.54 1.67 4.89
CA ILE A 71 -5.60 1.69 3.88
C ILE A 71 -5.61 0.41 3.03
N ILE A 72 -4.43 -0.08 2.65
CA ILE A 72 -4.29 -1.35 1.92
C ILE A 72 -4.86 -2.50 2.76
N LEU A 73 -4.49 -2.57 4.05
CA LEU A 73 -4.99 -3.59 4.96
C LEU A 73 -6.52 -3.50 5.12
N GLN A 74 -7.05 -2.30 5.34
CA GLN A 74 -8.49 -2.07 5.45
C GLN A 74 -9.23 -2.52 4.19
N SER A 75 -8.68 -2.22 3.01
CA SER A 75 -9.28 -2.59 1.72
C SER A 75 -9.26 -4.10 1.48
N TYR A 76 -8.19 -4.77 1.93
CA TYR A 76 -8.08 -6.22 1.91
C TYR A 76 -9.11 -6.88 2.84
N LEU A 77 -9.20 -6.45 4.10
CA LEU A 77 -10.16 -6.99 5.06
C LEU A 77 -11.60 -6.80 4.57
N LYS A 78 -11.96 -5.59 4.12
CA LYS A 78 -13.30 -5.30 3.60
C LYS A 78 -13.67 -6.14 2.38
N ARG A 79 -12.70 -6.50 1.53
CA ARG A 79 -12.92 -7.39 0.38
C ARG A 79 -13.21 -8.83 0.81
N ASN A 80 -12.66 -9.27 1.94
CA ASN A 80 -12.79 -10.63 2.45
C ASN A 80 -13.94 -10.80 3.46
N GLU A 81 -14.57 -9.70 3.90
CA GLU A 81 -15.78 -9.71 4.74
C GLU A 81 -17.07 -9.99 3.94
N LEU A 82 -16.95 -10.31 2.64
CA LEU A 82 -18.03 -10.74 1.74
C LEU A 82 -17.78 -12.18 1.29
#